data_AF-A0A1X4HX81-F1
#
_entry.id   AF-A0A1X4HX81-F1
#
_cell.length_a   1.000
_cell.length_b   1.000
_cell.length_c   1.000
_cell.angle_alpha   90.00
_cell.angle_beta   90.00
_cell.angle_gamma   90.00
#
_symmetry.space_group_name_H-M   'P 1'
#
loop_
_entity.id
_entity.type
_entity.pdbx_description
1 polymer ?
#
loop_
_entity_poly.entity_id
_entity_poly.type
_entity_poly.pdbx_seq_one_letter_code
_entity_poly.pdbx_strand_id
1 'polypeptide(L)'
;MRRNDPAPPDDPRPRPLSARSVVLSLLLGTHPPELSARELGRLVEGFDVGGSTLRAALSRMVAAGDLRRTDAGYRLSDRLLERQRRQDESVEPRTRAWEGDWELVVITATGRGPAERAELRTRLVALRLAELREGVWLRPANLERGL
;
A
#
# COMPACT_ATOMS: atom_id res chain seq x y z
N MET A 1 -33.57 40.19 -14.75
CA MET A 1 -33.03 38.86 -15.11
C MET A 1 -31.57 38.82 -14.67
N ARG A 2 -31.27 38.40 -13.43
CA ARG A 2 -29.90 38.25 -12.93
C ARG A 2 -29.39 36.88 -13.37
N ARG A 3 -28.30 36.88 -14.13
CA ARG A 3 -27.61 35.67 -14.59
C ARG A 3 -26.80 35.12 -13.41
N ASN A 4 -27.08 33.88 -13.00
CA ASN A 4 -26.21 33.13 -12.10
C ASN A 4 -24.98 32.75 -12.92
N ASP A 5 -23.88 33.48 -12.77
CA ASP A 5 -22.59 33.01 -13.26
C ASP A 5 -22.03 31.99 -12.25
N PRO A 6 -21.63 30.78 -12.70
CA PRO A 6 -21.05 29.78 -11.81
C PRO A 6 -19.69 30.27 -11.29
N ALA A 7 -19.41 30.01 -10.01
CA ALA A 7 -18.13 30.30 -9.38
C ALA A 7 -16.96 29.66 -10.17
N PRO A 8 -15.80 30.32 -10.27
CA PRO A 8 -14.65 29.75 -10.98
C PRO A 8 -14.23 28.42 -10.32
N PRO A 9 -13.78 27.44 -11.12
CA PRO A 9 -13.33 26.15 -10.60
C PRO A 9 -12.18 26.33 -9.60
N ASP A 10 -12.19 25.51 -8.54
CA ASP A 10 -11.13 25.44 -7.53
C ASP A 10 -9.75 25.47 -8.18
N ASP A 11 -8.90 26.35 -7.65
CA ASP A 11 -7.51 26.52 -8.06
C ASP A 11 -6.78 25.16 -8.10
N PRO A 12 -6.12 24.79 -9.23
CA PRO A 12 -5.45 23.49 -9.38
C PRO A 12 -4.18 23.34 -8.52
N ARG A 13 -3.90 24.29 -7.61
CA ARG A 13 -2.80 24.16 -6.66
C ARG A 13 -2.95 22.88 -5.84
N PRO A 14 -1.96 21.97 -5.86
CA PRO A 14 -2.02 20.73 -5.10
C PRO A 14 -2.18 21.04 -3.62
N ARG A 15 -3.05 20.28 -2.94
CA ARG A 15 -3.32 20.42 -1.51
C ARG A 15 -1.99 20.36 -0.73
N PRO A 16 -1.78 21.22 0.29
CA PRO A 16 -0.57 21.16 1.11
C PRO A 16 -0.37 19.75 1.67
N LEU A 17 0.86 19.22 1.56
CA LEU A 17 1.18 17.90 2.06
C LEU A 17 1.09 17.88 3.59
N SER A 18 0.41 16.87 4.13
CA SER A 18 0.35 16.68 5.58
C SER A 18 1.70 16.20 6.12
N ALA A 19 2.05 16.58 7.35
CA ALA A 19 3.25 16.07 8.01
C ALA A 19 3.31 14.53 8.03
N ARG A 20 2.15 13.87 8.18
CA ARG A 20 2.05 12.40 8.12
C ARG A 20 2.46 11.86 6.75
N SER A 21 1.89 12.39 5.67
CA SER A 21 2.19 11.90 4.32
C SER A 21 3.65 12.14 3.96
N VAL A 22 4.21 13.30 4.31
CA VAL A 22 5.63 13.59 4.07
C VAL A 22 6.52 12.59 4.80
N VAL A 23 6.29 12.35 6.11
CA VAL A 23 7.09 11.39 6.90
C VAL A 23 6.99 9.98 6.33
N LEU A 24 5.78 9.51 5.98
CA LEU A 24 5.61 8.19 5.37
C LEU A 24 6.38 8.09 4.06
N SER A 25 6.24 9.07 3.16
CA SER A 25 6.93 9.08 1.87
C SER A 25 8.46 9.12 2.02
N LEU A 26 9.00 9.89 2.97
CA LEU A 26 10.44 9.92 3.23
C LEU A 26 10.97 8.56 3.72
N LEU A 27 10.28 7.93 4.67
CA LEU A 27 10.68 6.61 5.17
C LEU A 27 10.53 5.52 4.10
N LEU A 28 9.55 5.64 3.20
CA LEU A 28 9.38 4.75 2.05
C LEU A 28 10.54 4.84 1.05
N GLY A 29 11.09 6.03 0.85
CA GLY A 29 12.23 6.25 -0.05
C GLY A 29 13.60 5.94 0.57
N THR A 30 13.66 5.57 1.84
CA THR A 30 14.92 5.31 2.56
C THR A 30 15.13 3.80 2.74
N HIS A 31 16.35 3.31 2.48
CA HIS A 31 16.71 1.91 2.70
C HIS A 31 17.93 1.81 3.64
N PRO A 32 17.76 1.30 4.88
CA PRO A 32 16.53 0.81 5.50
C PRO A 32 15.50 1.94 5.81
N PRO A 33 14.20 1.64 5.98
CA PRO A 33 13.13 2.63 6.15
C PRO A 33 13.09 3.25 7.55
N GLU A 34 14.20 3.85 7.96
CA GLU A 34 14.44 4.38 9.31
C GLU A 34 15.21 5.70 9.24
N LEU A 35 14.72 6.71 9.98
CA LEU A 35 15.34 8.03 10.06
C LEU A 35 15.28 8.55 11.49
N SER A 36 16.33 9.26 11.91
CA SER A 36 16.35 9.95 13.21
C SER A 36 15.37 11.13 13.23
N ALA A 37 14.96 11.54 14.44
CA ALA A 37 14.11 12.74 14.61
C ALA A 37 14.75 14.00 13.99
N ARG A 38 16.09 14.08 14.04
CA ARG A 38 16.86 15.20 13.50
C ARG A 38 16.84 15.22 11.97
N GLU A 39 17.03 14.07 11.33
CA GLU A 39 16.96 13.94 9.87
C GLU A 39 15.55 14.22 9.37
N LEU A 40 14.53 13.64 10.02
CA LEU A 40 13.14 13.94 9.71
C LEU A 40 12.87 15.45 9.81
N GLY A 41 13.31 16.11 10.89
CA GLY A 41 13.19 17.55 11.05
C GLY A 41 13.75 18.34 9.86
N ARG A 42 14.99 18.05 9.46
CA ARG A 42 15.63 18.71 8.32
C ARG A 42 14.93 18.45 6.99
N LEU A 43 14.45 17.23 6.76
CA LEU A 43 13.81 16.85 5.50
C LEU A 43 12.41 17.44 5.38
N VAL A 44 11.63 17.52 6.46
CA VAL A 44 10.26 18.03 6.41
C VAL A 44 10.19 19.57 6.35
N GLU A 45 11.26 20.29 6.74
CA GLU A 45 11.34 21.74 6.56
C GLU A 45 11.17 22.16 5.10
N GLY A 46 11.69 21.37 4.14
CA GLY A 46 11.49 21.61 2.71
C GLY A 46 10.04 21.46 2.23
N PHE A 47 9.15 20.95 3.08
CA PHE A 47 7.72 20.77 2.81
C PHE A 47 6.83 21.68 3.67
N ASP A 48 7.40 22.75 4.26
CA ASP A 48 6.69 23.71 5.12
C ASP A 48 6.06 23.06 6.37
N VAL A 49 6.69 21.99 6.88
CA VAL A 49 6.26 21.32 8.11
C VAL A 49 7.14 21.77 9.27
N GLY A 50 6.59 22.61 10.15
CA GLY A 50 7.28 23.06 11.36
C GLY A 50 7.55 21.93 12.37
N GLY A 51 8.61 22.10 13.18
CA GLY A 51 9.06 21.07 14.14
C GLY A 51 8.04 20.69 15.23
N SER A 52 7.14 21.59 15.63
CA SER A 52 6.03 21.28 16.55
C SER A 52 5.00 20.36 15.88
N THR A 53 4.65 20.65 14.63
CA THR A 53 3.76 19.84 13.78
C THR A 53 4.35 18.46 13.53
N LEU A 54 5.64 18.37 13.23
CA LEU A 54 6.35 17.10 13.07
C LEU A 54 6.27 16.26 14.36
N ARG A 55 6.63 16.82 15.52
CA ARG A 55 6.59 16.09 16.80
C ARG A 55 5.20 15.56 17.12
N ALA A 56 4.17 16.38 16.92
CA ALA A 56 2.79 15.96 17.14
C ALA A 56 2.37 14.86 16.16
N ALA A 57 2.77 14.96 14.88
CA ALA A 57 2.50 13.93 13.88
C ALA A 57 3.19 12.60 14.22
N LEU A 58 4.48 12.61 14.56
CA LEU A 58 5.23 11.41 14.95
C LEU A 58 4.59 10.72 16.16
N SER A 59 4.22 11.49 17.19
CA SER A 59 3.54 10.93 18.37
C SER A 59 2.22 10.25 18.01
N ARG A 60 1.40 10.88 17.16
CA ARG A 60 0.13 10.29 16.69
C ARG A 60 0.36 9.05 15.82
N MET A 61 1.36 9.06 14.96
CA MET A 61 1.68 7.93 14.08
C MET A 61 2.23 6.74 14.85
N VAL A 62 3.00 6.95 15.91
CA VAL A 62 3.42 5.88 16.82
C VAL A 62 2.21 5.32 17.57
N ALA A 63 1.35 6.19 18.13
CA ALA A 63 0.14 5.75 18.82
C ALA A 63 -0.83 4.97 17.91
N ALA A 64 -0.92 5.34 16.63
CA ALA A 64 -1.72 4.65 15.62
C ALA A 64 -1.06 3.36 15.07
N GLY A 65 0.18 3.06 15.46
CA GLY A 65 0.93 1.89 15.00
C GLY A 65 1.45 1.98 13.56
N ASP A 66 1.52 3.18 12.99
CA ASP A 66 2.14 3.40 11.67
C ASP A 66 3.67 3.42 11.75
N LEU A 67 4.20 3.91 12.88
CA LEU A 67 5.62 3.99 13.15
C LEU A 67 5.98 3.24 14.42
N ARG A 68 7.22 2.76 14.48
CA ARG A 68 7.89 2.28 15.68
C ARG A 68 9.03 3.23 16.04
N ARG A 69 9.18 3.49 17.34
CA ARG A 69 10.36 4.17 17.86
C ARG A 69 11.47 3.13 18.06
N THR A 70 12.66 3.48 17.65
CA THR A 70 13.88 2.68 17.77
C THR A 70 14.94 3.51 18.48
N ASP A 71 16.09 2.90 18.79
CA ASP A 71 17.22 3.62 19.36
C ASP A 71 17.83 4.63 18.37
N ALA A 72 17.73 4.35 17.06
CA ALA A 72 18.23 5.22 16.00
C ALA A 72 17.21 6.29 15.55
N GLY A 73 15.90 6.10 15.80
CA GLY A 73 14.89 7.07 15.39
C GLY A 73 13.48 6.51 15.27
N TYR A 74 12.90 6.68 14.09
CA TYR A 74 11.57 6.23 13.73
C TYR A 74 11.63 5.36 12.48
N ARG A 75 10.96 4.20 12.54
CA ARG A 75 10.85 3.23 11.45
C ARG A 75 9.38 2.97 11.13
N LEU A 76 9.06 2.67 9.87
CA LEU A 76 7.73 2.16 9.51
C LEU A 76 7.43 0.86 10.26
N SER A 77 6.16 0.65 10.63
CA SER A 77 5.76 -0.63 11.21
C SER A 77 5.78 -1.74 10.16
N ASP A 78 6.10 -2.97 10.59
CA ASP A 78 6.16 -4.14 9.70
C ASP A 78 4.85 -4.33 8.92
N ARG A 79 3.71 -4.07 9.57
CA ARG A 79 2.38 -4.11 8.95
C ARG A 79 2.26 -3.15 7.76
N LEU A 80 2.79 -1.94 7.89
CA LEU A 80 2.70 -0.92 6.86
C LEU A 80 3.66 -1.21 5.71
N LEU A 81 4.87 -1.69 6.00
CA LEU A 81 5.82 -2.17 4.99
C LEU A 81 5.24 -3.33 4.18
N GLU A 82 4.65 -4.33 4.85
CA GLU A 82 4.03 -5.48 4.18
C GLU A 82 2.80 -5.06 3.36
N ARG A 83 2.01 -4.10 3.84
CA ARG A 83 0.90 -3.54 3.07
C ARG A 83 1.41 -2.81 1.82
N GLN A 84 2.46 -2.00 1.95
CA GLN A 84 3.04 -1.25 0.85
C GLN A 84 3.65 -2.20 -0.19
N ARG A 85 4.45 -3.18 0.22
CA ARG A 85 4.99 -4.20 -0.68
C ARG A 85 3.89 -4.87 -1.50
N ARG A 86 2.80 -5.28 -0.86
CA ARG A 86 1.64 -5.85 -1.55
C ARG A 86 0.95 -4.86 -2.49
N GLN A 87 0.94 -3.56 -2.16
CA GLN A 87 0.39 -2.52 -3.05
C GLN A 87 1.29 -2.31 -4.27
N ASP A 88 2.61 -2.25 -4.07
CA ASP A 88 3.58 -2.07 -5.15
C ASP A 88 3.55 -3.29 -6.11
N GLU A 89 3.55 -4.50 -5.57
CA GLU A 89 3.32 -5.75 -6.32
C GLU A 89 1.92 -5.79 -6.99
N SER A 90 0.96 -5.04 -6.45
CA SER A 90 -0.38 -4.92 -7.04
C SER A 90 -0.41 -4.00 -8.26
N VAL A 91 0.25 -2.84 -8.15
CA VAL A 91 0.28 -1.77 -9.17
C VAL A 91 1.18 -2.16 -10.35
N GLU A 92 2.36 -2.71 -10.07
CA GLU A 92 3.33 -3.10 -11.09
C GLU A 92 3.69 -4.58 -10.92
N PRO A 93 2.75 -5.50 -11.22
CA PRO A 93 3.07 -6.91 -11.18
C PRO A 93 4.18 -7.22 -12.18
N ARG A 94 5.15 -8.03 -11.76
CA ARG A 94 6.12 -8.60 -12.70
C ARG A 94 5.38 -9.52 -13.66
N THR A 95 5.45 -9.20 -14.95
CA THR A 95 4.79 -9.98 -16.00
C THR A 95 5.77 -10.32 -17.11
N ARG A 96 5.56 -11.50 -17.71
CA ARG A 96 6.15 -11.92 -18.97
C ARG A 96 5.14 -11.78 -20.11
N ALA A 97 5.63 -11.77 -21.35
CA ALA A 97 4.76 -11.86 -22.52
C ALA A 97 3.85 -13.09 -22.43
N TRP A 98 2.58 -12.92 -22.82
CA TRP A 98 1.59 -13.97 -22.74
C TRP A 98 1.45 -14.68 -24.08
N GLU A 99 1.90 -15.92 -24.15
CA GLU A 99 1.92 -16.74 -25.38
C GLU A 99 0.66 -17.62 -25.54
N GLY A 100 -0.42 -17.31 -24.82
CA GLY A 100 -1.68 -18.08 -24.85
C GLY A 100 -1.84 -19.12 -23.72
N ASP A 101 -0.79 -19.36 -22.93
CA ASP A 101 -0.80 -20.33 -21.83
C ASP A 101 -1.65 -19.88 -20.63
N TRP A 102 -2.40 -20.80 -20.02
CA TRP A 102 -3.20 -20.55 -18.82
C TRP A 102 -2.67 -21.33 -17.62
N GLU A 103 -2.68 -20.71 -16.45
CA GLU A 103 -2.55 -21.42 -15.18
C GLU A 103 -3.96 -21.85 -14.74
N LEU A 104 -4.11 -23.13 -14.40
CA LEU A 104 -5.36 -23.71 -13.91
C LEU A 104 -5.11 -24.39 -12.55
N VAL A 105 -5.95 -24.05 -11.57
CA VAL A 105 -5.99 -24.69 -10.25
C VAL A 105 -7.32 -25.41 -10.11
N VAL A 106 -7.25 -26.73 -9.89
CA VAL A 106 -8.42 -27.58 -9.67
C VAL A 106 -8.40 -28.06 -8.22
N ILE A 107 -9.47 -27.75 -7.49
CA ILE A 107 -9.61 -28.15 -6.10
C ILE A 107 -10.22 -29.54 -6.02
N THR A 108 -9.42 -30.51 -5.58
CA THR A 108 -9.82 -31.92 -5.46
C THR A 108 -10.30 -32.31 -4.06
N ALA A 109 -10.00 -31.50 -3.05
CA ALA A 109 -10.40 -31.77 -1.67
C ALA A 109 -11.91 -31.54 -1.44
N THR A 110 -12.61 -32.58 -0.96
CA THR A 110 -14.03 -32.55 -0.59
C THR A 110 -14.20 -32.35 0.93
N GLY A 111 -15.40 -31.95 1.37
CA GLY A 111 -15.75 -31.90 2.80
C GLY A 111 -15.20 -30.70 3.60
N ARG A 112 -14.69 -29.66 2.95
CA ARG A 112 -14.15 -28.47 3.64
C ARG A 112 -15.24 -27.65 4.31
N GLY A 113 -14.97 -27.25 5.56
CA GLY A 113 -15.83 -26.37 6.33
C GLY A 113 -15.98 -24.99 5.65
N PRO A 114 -17.04 -24.22 5.97
CA PRO A 114 -17.26 -22.89 5.40
C PRO A 114 -16.06 -21.94 5.55
N ALA A 115 -15.39 -21.95 6.70
CA ALA A 115 -14.23 -21.09 6.97
C ALA A 115 -13.04 -21.42 6.05
N GLU A 116 -12.70 -22.70 5.92
CA GLU A 116 -11.59 -23.16 5.08
C GLU A 116 -11.85 -22.90 3.58
N ARG A 117 -13.12 -22.98 3.15
CA ARG A 117 -13.52 -22.58 1.79
C ARG A 117 -13.32 -21.08 1.56
N ALA A 118 -13.72 -20.24 2.51
CA ALA A 118 -13.52 -18.79 2.42
C ALA A 118 -12.04 -18.41 2.43
N GLU A 119 -11.23 -19.07 3.26
CA GLU A 119 -9.79 -18.86 3.32
C GLU A 119 -9.12 -19.23 1.98
N LEU A 120 -9.43 -20.40 1.42
CA LEU A 120 -8.92 -20.78 0.11
C LEU A 120 -9.29 -19.76 -0.96
N ARG A 121 -10.58 -19.35 -1.01
CA ARG A 121 -11.04 -18.35 -1.97
C ARG A 121 -10.24 -17.06 -1.87
N THR A 122 -10.01 -16.59 -0.64
CA THR A 122 -9.19 -15.40 -0.36
C THR A 122 -7.76 -15.57 -0.90
N ARG A 123 -7.14 -16.74 -0.69
CA ARG A 123 -5.79 -17.03 -1.18
C ARG A 123 -5.73 -17.09 -2.72
N LEU A 124 -6.70 -17.71 -3.38
CA LEU A 124 -6.75 -17.80 -4.84
C LEU A 124 -6.96 -16.42 -5.50
N VAL A 125 -7.81 -15.59 -4.92
CA VAL A 125 -7.99 -14.19 -5.34
C VAL A 125 -6.71 -13.37 -5.14
N ALA A 126 -5.99 -13.57 -4.04
CA ALA A 126 -4.70 -12.92 -3.81
C ALA A 126 -3.64 -13.32 -4.85
N LEU A 127 -3.73 -14.54 -5.40
CA LEU A 127 -2.91 -15.03 -6.52
C LEU A 127 -3.42 -14.60 -7.91
N ARG A 128 -4.47 -13.77 -7.93
CA ARG A 128 -5.15 -13.25 -9.12
C ARG A 128 -5.78 -14.32 -10.01
N LEU A 129 -6.15 -15.47 -9.44
CA LEU A 129 -6.98 -16.45 -10.13
C LEU A 129 -8.45 -16.03 -10.07
N ALA A 130 -9.19 -16.27 -11.14
CA ALA A 130 -10.63 -16.11 -11.20
C ALA A 130 -11.31 -17.49 -11.22
N GLU A 131 -12.48 -17.60 -10.61
CA GLU A 131 -13.27 -18.84 -10.64
C GLU A 131 -14.02 -18.96 -11.96
N LEU A 132 -13.76 -20.03 -12.71
CA LEU A 132 -14.51 -20.35 -13.94
C LEU A 132 -15.81 -21.07 -13.62
N ARG A 133 -15.71 -22.03 -12.69
CA ARG A 133 -16.80 -22.83 -12.15
C ARG A 133 -16.37 -23.35 -10.78
N GLU A 134 -17.30 -23.94 -10.06
CA GLU A 134 -17.03 -24.47 -8.72
C GLU A 134 -15.76 -25.34 -8.69
N GLY A 135 -14.81 -24.92 -7.87
CA GLY A 135 -13.55 -25.64 -7.67
C GLY A 135 -12.53 -25.53 -8.82
N VAL A 136 -12.79 -24.75 -9.87
CA VAL A 136 -11.87 -24.53 -11.00
C VAL A 136 -11.55 -23.06 -11.15
N TRP A 137 -10.26 -22.74 -11.02
CA TRP A 137 -9.75 -21.38 -10.97
C TRP A 137 -8.65 -21.21 -12.02
N LEU A 138 -8.67 -20.11 -12.76
CA LEU A 138 -7.69 -19.86 -13.82
C LEU A 138 -7.27 -18.40 -13.92
N ARG A 139 -6.15 -18.20 -14.62
CA ARG A 139 -5.67 -16.90 -15.09
C ARG A 139 -4.66 -17.10 -16.22
N PRO A 140 -4.38 -16.07 -17.02
CA PRO A 140 -3.24 -16.10 -17.93
C PRO A 140 -1.93 -16.39 -17.16
N ALA A 141 -1.06 -17.19 -17.77
CA ALA A 141 0.20 -17.61 -17.16
C ALA A 141 1.30 -16.52 -17.23
N ASN A 142 0.93 -15.24 -17.21
CA ASN A 142 1.82 -14.12 -17.48
C ASN A 142 2.42 -13.44 -16.23
N LEU A 143 1.89 -13.65 -15.02
CA LEU A 143 2.50 -13.09 -13.81
C LEU A 143 3.61 -14.00 -13.28
N GLU A 144 4.77 -13.41 -13.01
CA GLU A 144 5.88 -14.04 -12.31
C GLU A 144 5.59 -14.09 -10.81
N ARG A 145 5.76 -15.26 -10.18
CA ARG A 145 5.65 -15.38 -8.72
C ARG A 145 7.04 -15.21 -8.13
N GLY A 146 7.19 -14.31 -7.16
CA GLY A 146 8.34 -14.38 -6.26
C GLY A 146 8.28 -15.72 -5.54
N LEU A 147 9.33 -16.54 -5.68
CA LEU A 147 9.52 -17.75 -4.88
C LEU A 147 9.72 -17.39 -3.41
#